data_AF-A0A218YWX5-F1
#
_entry.id   AF-A0A218YWX5-F1
#
_cell.length_a   1.000
_cell.length_b   1.000
_cell.length_c   1.000
_cell.angle_alpha   90.00
_cell.angle_beta   90.00
_cell.angle_gamma   90.00
#
_symmetry.space_group_name_H-M   'P 1'
#
loop_
_entity.id
_entity.type
_entity.pdbx_description
1 polymer ?
#
loop_
_entity_poly.entity_id
_entity_poly.type
_entity_poly.pdbx_seq_one_letter_code
_entity_poly.pdbx_strand_id
1 'polypeptide(L)'
;MTDVNDDCQYYHLTPLLLNQLSSWAQTRIYSAPPPLPWSTESNDALQISLVFPDVGAAKKVHSFHPKMSYSIFGDEERIFGYKGLKIHLRYSASDMRPNILVSYDKKFKAVGETKATDVKELLEPYLPKLAFDKGSVFDKIIHDPISKDWKPPGELWKSIPSENKTIEIWKGNLADMAVKQMLKRIQILVPLFIEGGSIIELEDPDWTLERWTVFFLYQKSASAKDLSPYMFMGYSTVYRYFLLQPSQAKLADFTLPLDCISFSSMPCRSRISQFVVLPPFQGAGYGSRFYNSIFDFYLAEPETIEITVEDPNYAFDDMRDLNDLARLRALSEFQTIKINTTVTPKSQGVVPNDIVDEAALTKVRRSVKIAPRQFLRVVEMHLLSHIPASKRNSVLDPETSSSAPEDASSLHEYELWALWVKKRLWKHNRELLMQMEKPERLEKLDEVLDGVLSDYARLLDTYEAREQKALGVGSKKNAKRPSPGGSEPEAKKVRVEA
;
A
#
# COMPACT_ATOMS: atom_id res chain seq x y z
N MET A 1 -4.31 -29.53 16.90
CA MET A 1 -4.77 -29.44 15.49
C MET A 1 -6.23 -29.02 15.54
N THR A 2 -6.43 -27.77 15.92
CA THR A 2 -7.70 -27.09 16.20
C THR A 2 -7.31 -25.62 16.23
N ASP A 3 -7.24 -25.00 15.06
CA ASP A 3 -7.22 -23.54 14.96
C ASP A 3 -8.66 -23.06 15.07
N VAL A 4 -8.86 -22.19 16.04
CA VAL A 4 -10.11 -21.49 16.30
C VAL A 4 -10.18 -20.34 15.31
N ASN A 5 -11.19 -20.38 14.45
CA ASN A 5 -11.59 -19.31 13.55
C ASN A 5 -12.18 -18.15 14.35
N ASP A 6 -11.64 -16.95 14.15
CA ASP A 6 -12.39 -15.70 14.21
C ASP A 6 -12.26 -15.03 12.84
N ASP A 7 -13.39 -14.96 12.13
CA ASP A 7 -13.92 -13.75 11.50
C ASP A 7 -14.98 -14.12 10.44
N CYS A 8 -16.23 -14.08 10.89
CA CYS A 8 -17.40 -13.90 10.04
C CYS A 8 -17.52 -12.42 9.70
N GLN A 9 -17.26 -12.03 8.45
CA GLN A 9 -17.91 -10.85 7.87
C GLN A 9 -18.44 -11.14 6.47
N TYR A 10 -19.70 -10.75 6.30
CA TYR A 10 -20.60 -11.07 5.21
C TYR A 10 -20.19 -10.35 3.91
N TYR A 11 -19.89 -11.11 2.87
CA TYR A 11 -19.90 -10.62 1.49
C TYR A 11 -21.29 -10.87 0.90
N HIS A 12 -22.12 -9.83 0.84
CA HIS A 12 -23.33 -9.84 0.01
C HIS A 12 -22.96 -9.42 -1.42
N LEU A 13 -22.92 -10.39 -2.34
CA LEU A 13 -22.97 -10.17 -3.77
C LEU A 13 -24.41 -10.27 -4.25
N THR A 14 -24.95 -9.20 -4.84
CA THR A 14 -25.33 -9.14 -6.28
C THR A 14 -26.11 -7.85 -6.60
N PRO A 15 -25.67 -7.07 -7.59
CA PRO A 15 -26.40 -5.91 -8.10
C PRO A 15 -27.16 -6.29 -9.37
N LEU A 16 -28.40 -6.76 -9.26
CA LEU A 16 -29.25 -6.99 -10.45
C LEU A 16 -30.75 -6.81 -10.23
N LEU A 17 -31.12 -6.17 -9.11
CA LEU A 17 -32.50 -5.76 -8.81
C LEU A 17 -32.64 -4.24 -8.55
N LEU A 18 -31.58 -3.46 -8.79
CA LEU A 18 -31.61 -1.99 -8.63
C LEU A 18 -31.93 -1.23 -9.93
N ASN A 19 -31.99 -1.89 -11.08
CA ASN A 19 -32.13 -1.23 -12.39
C ASN A 19 -33.57 -1.05 -12.90
N GLN A 20 -34.60 -1.37 -12.09
CA GLN A 20 -36.00 -1.09 -12.43
C GLN A 20 -36.67 -0.03 -11.54
N LEU A 21 -35.95 0.58 -10.60
CA LEU A 21 -36.43 1.73 -9.81
C LEU A 21 -35.78 3.07 -10.22
N SER A 22 -34.92 3.09 -11.24
CA SER A 22 -34.16 4.27 -11.68
C SER A 22 -34.90 5.19 -12.66
N SER A 23 -36.12 4.87 -13.10
CA SER A 23 -36.86 5.69 -14.07
C SER A 23 -37.76 6.77 -13.43
N TRP A 24 -37.92 6.81 -12.10
CA TRP A 24 -38.76 7.78 -11.39
C TRP A 24 -37.99 8.70 -10.42
N ALA A 25 -36.66 8.69 -10.48
CA ALA A 25 -35.78 9.44 -9.56
C ALA A 25 -34.91 10.51 -10.25
N GLN A 26 -35.31 11.00 -11.42
CA GLN A 26 -34.52 11.98 -12.20
C GLN A 26 -35.03 13.43 -12.06
N THR A 27 -35.44 13.89 -10.87
CA THR A 27 -35.54 15.34 -10.58
C THR A 27 -35.51 15.65 -9.08
N ARG A 28 -34.45 15.25 -8.37
CA ARG A 28 -34.04 15.96 -7.15
C ARG A 28 -32.53 16.12 -7.16
N ILE A 29 -32.13 17.37 -7.37
CA ILE A 29 -30.81 17.87 -6.99
C ILE A 29 -30.69 17.55 -5.48
N TYR A 30 -29.96 16.50 -5.12
CA TYR A 30 -29.48 16.32 -3.77
C TYR A 30 -28.42 17.41 -3.54
N SER A 31 -28.88 18.59 -3.11
CA SER A 31 -28.00 19.44 -2.30
C SER A 31 -27.65 18.61 -1.07
N ALA A 32 -26.36 18.44 -0.80
CA ALA A 32 -25.92 17.91 0.49
C ALA A 32 -26.73 18.58 1.61
N PRO A 33 -27.20 17.84 2.63
CA PRO A 33 -27.92 18.46 3.73
C PRO A 33 -27.09 19.64 4.25
N PRO A 34 -27.72 20.80 4.55
CA PRO A 34 -26.98 21.94 5.05
C PRO A 34 -26.13 21.47 6.24
N PRO A 35 -24.86 21.88 6.34
CA PRO A 35 -23.99 21.44 7.42
C PRO A 35 -24.73 21.70 8.74
N LEU A 36 -24.96 20.63 9.50
CA LEU A 36 -25.46 20.77 10.86
C LEU A 36 -24.58 21.81 11.55
N PRO A 37 -25.12 22.91 12.10
CA PRO A 37 -24.34 24.11 12.43
C PRO A 37 -23.22 23.89 13.47
N TRP A 38 -23.21 22.71 14.09
CA TRP A 38 -22.29 22.29 15.14
C TRP A 38 -21.54 20.98 14.83
N SER A 39 -21.64 20.46 13.61
CA SER A 39 -20.92 19.25 13.20
C SER A 39 -19.96 19.57 12.06
N THR A 40 -18.69 19.21 12.22
CA THR A 40 -17.64 19.40 11.20
C THR A 40 -17.09 18.04 10.80
N GLU A 41 -16.82 17.83 9.52
CA GLU A 41 -16.14 16.64 9.01
C GLU A 41 -14.70 16.59 9.53
N SER A 42 -14.28 15.48 10.14
CA SER A 42 -12.99 15.38 10.82
C SER A 42 -11.82 15.39 9.84
N ASN A 43 -11.98 14.79 8.66
CA ASN A 43 -10.94 14.72 7.63
C ASN A 43 -10.56 16.12 7.10
N ASP A 44 -11.56 17.00 6.96
CA ASP A 44 -11.35 18.40 6.56
C ASP A 44 -10.88 19.29 7.72
N ALA A 45 -11.32 18.99 8.94
CA ALA A 45 -10.92 19.74 10.12
C ALA A 45 -9.46 19.48 10.53
N LEU A 46 -8.97 18.25 10.33
CA LEU A 46 -7.62 17.84 10.71
C LEU A 46 -6.62 18.08 9.59
N GLN A 47 -5.76 19.08 9.77
CA GLN A 47 -4.67 19.39 8.85
C GLN A 47 -3.32 19.01 9.44
N ILE A 48 -2.59 18.11 8.77
CA ILE A 48 -1.23 17.73 9.12
C ILE A 48 -0.27 18.63 8.33
N SER A 49 0.77 19.18 8.98
CA SER A 49 1.76 20.02 8.31
C SER A 49 3.19 19.71 8.73
N LEU A 50 4.09 19.60 7.76
CA LEU A 50 5.54 19.55 7.99
C LEU A 50 6.09 20.98 8.03
N VAL A 51 6.88 21.31 9.06
CA VAL A 51 7.43 22.65 9.26
C VAL A 51 8.95 22.65 9.41
N PHE A 52 9.60 23.69 8.86
CA PHE A 52 10.98 24.05 9.17
C PHE A 52 11.01 25.29 10.08
N PRO A 53 12.07 25.48 10.89
CA PRO A 53 12.25 26.73 11.61
C PRO A 53 12.48 27.87 10.61
N ASP A 54 11.84 29.02 10.86
CA ASP A 54 11.97 30.25 10.06
C ASP A 54 11.87 31.45 11.01
N VAL A 55 12.31 32.64 10.58
CA VAL A 55 12.43 33.82 11.44
C VAL A 55 11.05 34.20 12.01
N GLY A 56 10.83 33.88 13.29
CA GLY A 56 9.63 34.21 14.06
C GLY A 56 8.65 33.05 14.25
N ALA A 57 8.22 32.40 13.17
CA ALA A 57 7.27 31.29 13.23
C ALA A 57 7.69 30.17 12.27
N ALA A 58 7.45 28.91 12.64
CA ALA A 58 7.79 27.77 11.81
C ALA A 58 7.10 27.84 10.44
N LYS A 59 7.89 27.75 9.36
CA LYS A 59 7.41 27.79 7.98
C LYS A 59 6.83 26.44 7.58
N LYS A 60 5.57 26.45 7.14
CA LYS A 60 4.91 25.27 6.56
C LYS A 60 5.51 24.95 5.20
N VAL A 61 6.04 23.74 5.08
CA VAL A 61 6.64 23.22 3.83
C VAL A 61 5.57 22.48 3.04
N HIS A 62 4.91 21.54 3.70
CA HIS A 62 3.85 20.73 3.14
C HIS A 62 2.68 20.66 4.12
N SER A 63 1.46 20.67 3.59
CA SER A 63 0.23 20.48 4.35
C SER A 63 -0.66 19.50 3.61
N PHE A 64 -1.27 18.58 4.34
CA PHE A 64 -2.16 17.56 3.79
C PHE A 64 -3.19 17.15 4.84
N HIS A 65 -4.26 16.49 4.38
CA HIS A 65 -5.34 15.97 5.21
C HIS A 65 -5.16 14.45 5.38
N PRO A 66 -5.71 13.86 6.45
CA PRO A 66 -5.79 12.41 6.58
C PRO A 66 -6.65 11.82 5.47
N LYS A 67 -6.47 10.53 5.17
CA LYS A 67 -7.34 9.80 4.26
C LYS A 67 -8.61 9.32 4.97
N MET A 68 -8.47 8.99 6.25
CA MET A 68 -9.50 8.47 7.12
C MET A 68 -9.20 8.91 8.55
N SER A 69 -10.20 8.95 9.41
CA SER A 69 -10.05 9.29 10.81
C SER A 69 -11.09 8.62 11.71
N TYR A 70 -11.83 7.63 11.19
CA TYR A 70 -12.85 6.87 11.93
C TYR A 70 -12.30 6.22 13.20
N SER A 71 -11.07 5.70 13.19
CA SER A 71 -10.44 5.11 14.37
C SER A 71 -10.24 6.11 15.52
N ILE A 72 -10.27 7.42 15.23
CA ILE A 72 -10.05 8.50 16.21
C ILE A 72 -11.36 9.22 16.55
N PHE A 73 -12.20 9.50 15.55
CA PHE A 73 -13.42 10.31 15.70
C PHE A 73 -14.73 9.53 15.56
N GLY A 74 -14.67 8.20 15.43
CA GLY A 74 -15.81 7.31 15.24
C GLY A 74 -16.22 7.16 13.77
N ASP A 75 -17.06 6.16 13.50
CA ASP A 75 -17.42 5.69 12.14
C ASP A 75 -18.05 6.77 11.24
N GLU A 76 -18.68 7.79 11.82
CA GLU A 76 -19.26 8.90 11.06
C GLU A 76 -18.22 9.92 10.59
N GLU A 77 -16.98 9.89 11.09
CA GLU A 77 -15.90 10.84 10.78
C GLU A 77 -16.34 12.31 10.95
N ARG A 78 -17.09 12.58 12.02
CA ARG A 78 -17.66 13.90 12.33
C ARG A 78 -17.43 14.30 13.77
N ILE A 79 -17.07 15.56 13.96
CA ILE A 79 -16.80 16.15 15.27
C ILE A 79 -17.97 17.06 15.64
N PHE A 80 -18.63 16.75 16.76
CA PHE A 80 -19.75 17.53 17.27
C PHE A 80 -19.32 18.61 18.27
N GLY A 81 -20.00 19.75 18.22
CA GLY A 81 -19.93 20.80 19.22
C GLY A 81 -19.01 21.96 18.88
N TYR A 82 -18.55 22.08 17.64
CA TYR A 82 -17.69 23.18 17.20
C TYR A 82 -18.18 23.76 15.88
N LYS A 83 -18.10 25.10 15.77
CA LYS A 83 -18.26 25.83 14.51
C LYS A 83 -16.92 26.39 14.07
N GLY A 84 -16.55 26.15 12.82
CA GLY A 84 -15.27 26.60 12.26
C GLY A 84 -14.06 25.88 12.88
N LEU A 85 -14.21 24.59 13.24
CA LEU A 85 -13.16 23.82 13.86
C LEU A 85 -11.99 23.61 12.89
N LYS A 86 -10.78 23.93 13.35
CA LYS A 86 -9.52 23.62 12.67
C LYS A 86 -8.55 23.02 13.66
N ILE A 87 -8.10 21.81 13.37
CA ILE A 87 -7.12 21.06 14.15
C ILE A 87 -5.84 21.01 13.32
N HIS A 88 -4.82 21.76 13.72
CA HIS A 88 -3.52 21.75 13.06
C HIS A 88 -2.56 20.86 13.83
N LEU A 89 -2.21 19.71 13.25
CA LEU A 89 -1.13 18.83 13.73
C LEU A 89 0.16 19.20 12.99
N ARG A 90 1.01 19.97 13.64
CA ARG A 90 2.30 20.41 13.11
C ARG A 90 3.39 19.42 13.49
N TYR A 91 4.23 19.07 12.53
CA TYR A 91 5.38 18.21 12.71
C TYR A 91 6.65 18.94 12.30
N SER A 92 7.66 18.91 13.16
CA SER A 92 9.02 19.25 12.75
C SER A 92 9.46 18.32 11.62
N ALA A 93 9.91 18.89 10.50
CA ALA A 93 10.19 18.11 9.30
C ALA A 93 11.33 17.10 9.46
N SER A 94 12.21 17.24 10.45
CA SER A 94 13.34 16.33 10.70
C SER A 94 12.99 15.23 11.71
N ASP A 95 12.76 15.60 12.96
CA ASP A 95 12.57 14.68 14.08
C ASP A 95 11.11 14.28 14.33
N MET A 96 10.19 14.73 13.47
CA MET A 96 8.75 14.48 13.57
C MET A 96 8.18 14.81 14.95
N ARG A 97 8.72 15.81 15.65
CA ARG A 97 8.11 16.27 16.91
C ARG A 97 6.71 16.84 16.62
N PRO A 98 5.64 16.33 17.26
CA PRO A 98 4.29 16.85 17.05
C PRO A 98 4.00 18.11 17.88
N ASN A 99 3.10 18.96 17.38
CA ASN A 99 2.43 20.01 18.11
C ASN A 99 0.99 20.19 17.60
N ILE A 100 0.02 20.15 18.49
CA ILE A 100 -1.40 20.31 18.18
C ILE A 100 -1.85 21.73 18.49
N LEU A 101 -2.48 22.38 17.51
CA LEU A 101 -3.20 23.64 17.68
C LEU A 101 -4.67 23.44 17.29
N VAL A 102 -5.56 23.53 18.27
CA VAL A 102 -7.01 23.49 18.04
C VAL A 102 -7.55 24.91 18.08
N SER A 103 -8.24 25.32 17.02
CA SER A 103 -8.91 26.62 16.91
C SER A 103 -10.36 26.44 16.45
N TYR A 104 -11.27 27.27 16.96
CA TYR A 104 -12.70 27.22 16.64
C TYR A 104 -13.34 28.59 16.88
N ASP A 105 -14.41 28.90 16.16
CA ASP A 105 -15.13 30.17 16.30
C ASP A 105 -16.11 30.14 17.49
N LYS A 106 -16.86 29.04 17.60
CA LYS A 106 -17.85 28.84 18.67
C LYS A 106 -17.82 27.39 19.13
N LYS A 107 -17.86 27.19 20.45
CA LYS A 107 -18.03 25.87 21.08
C LYS A 107 -19.45 25.76 21.63
N PHE A 108 -20.07 24.60 21.40
CA PHE A 108 -21.41 24.29 21.89
C PHE A 108 -21.40 24.26 23.42
N LYS A 109 -22.34 24.99 24.04
CA LYS A 109 -22.54 24.94 25.49
C LYS A 109 -23.33 23.67 25.79
N ALA A 110 -22.86 22.86 26.74
CA ALA A 110 -23.53 21.61 27.09
C ALA A 110 -25.00 21.87 27.47
N VAL A 111 -25.92 21.13 26.87
CA VAL A 111 -27.35 21.14 27.20
C VAL A 111 -27.75 19.70 27.53
N GLY A 112 -28.10 19.45 28.79
CA GLY A 112 -28.37 18.09 29.27
C GLY A 112 -27.12 17.19 29.19
N GLU A 113 -27.25 16.02 28.57
CA GLU A 113 -26.17 15.05 28.38
C GLU A 113 -25.32 15.34 27.13
N THR A 114 -25.80 16.19 26.20
CA THR A 114 -25.10 16.49 24.95
C THR A 114 -23.97 17.50 25.20
N LYS A 115 -22.72 17.00 25.18
CA LYS A 115 -21.50 17.80 25.31
C LYS A 115 -20.75 17.87 23.98
N ALA A 116 -19.99 18.93 23.78
CA ALA A 116 -19.05 19.01 22.67
C ALA A 116 -17.95 17.94 22.83
N THR A 117 -17.57 17.31 21.74
CA THR A 117 -16.52 16.27 21.72
C THR A 117 -15.19 16.86 22.25
N ASP A 118 -14.51 16.17 23.16
CA ASP A 118 -13.18 16.61 23.58
C ASP A 118 -12.11 16.08 22.61
N VAL A 119 -11.76 16.94 21.65
CA VAL A 119 -10.75 16.63 20.62
C VAL A 119 -9.40 16.30 21.23
N LYS A 120 -9.04 16.87 22.39
CA LYS A 120 -7.73 16.61 23.00
C LYS A 120 -7.68 15.23 23.64
N GLU A 121 -8.74 14.86 24.35
CA GLU A 121 -8.88 13.55 24.99
C GLU A 121 -8.85 12.43 23.94
N LEU A 122 -9.52 12.61 22.80
CA LEU A 122 -9.49 11.62 21.71
C LEU A 122 -8.11 11.45 21.05
N LEU A 123 -7.28 12.51 21.04
CA LEU A 123 -5.95 12.48 20.45
C LEU A 123 -4.84 12.04 21.42
N GLU A 124 -5.11 12.06 22.73
CA GLU A 124 -4.13 11.74 23.77
C GLU A 124 -3.55 10.32 23.66
N PRO A 125 -4.33 9.27 23.31
CA PRO A 125 -3.78 7.92 23.14
C PRO A 125 -2.80 7.80 21.96
N TYR A 126 -2.97 8.63 20.93
CA TYR A 126 -2.23 8.51 19.67
C TYR A 126 -0.98 9.40 19.63
N LEU A 127 -0.90 10.41 20.50
CA LEU A 127 0.18 11.41 20.49
C LEU A 127 0.90 11.49 21.84
N PRO A 128 2.22 11.76 21.85
CA PRO A 128 2.94 11.96 23.09
C PRO A 128 2.46 13.24 23.79
N LYS A 129 2.54 13.26 25.14
CA LYS A 129 2.11 14.40 25.98
C LYS A 129 2.70 15.75 25.55
N LEU A 130 3.93 15.76 25.02
CA LEU A 130 4.60 16.95 24.49
C LEU A 130 3.87 17.58 23.29
N ALA A 131 3.00 16.84 22.59
CA ALA A 131 2.23 17.35 21.47
C ALA A 131 1.25 18.45 21.89
N PHE A 132 0.82 18.43 23.16
CA PHE A 132 -0.16 19.35 23.73
C PHE A 132 0.46 20.60 24.36
N ASP A 133 1.79 20.75 24.28
CA ASP A 133 2.50 21.94 24.74
C ASP A 133 2.14 23.19 23.92
N LYS A 134 2.39 24.36 24.51
CA LYS A 134 2.17 25.64 23.82
C LYS A 134 3.02 25.73 22.56
N GLY A 135 2.46 26.25 21.47
CA GLY A 135 3.17 26.42 20.20
C GLY A 135 4.49 27.18 20.30
N SER A 136 4.60 28.14 21.23
CA SER A 136 5.84 28.87 21.49
C SER A 136 6.99 28.01 22.02
N VAL A 137 6.69 26.93 22.75
CA VAL A 137 7.71 25.97 23.24
C VAL A 137 8.21 25.15 22.06
N PHE A 138 7.30 24.72 21.20
CA PHE A 138 7.63 24.01 19.97
C PHE A 138 8.53 24.84 19.04
N ASP A 139 8.17 26.11 18.79
CA ASP A 139 8.96 26.98 17.91
C ASP A 139 10.38 27.18 18.48
N LYS A 140 10.53 27.42 19.80
CA LYS A 140 11.86 27.53 20.45
C LYS A 140 12.73 26.30 20.23
N ILE A 141 12.16 25.10 20.38
CA ILE A 141 12.89 23.84 20.28
C ILE A 141 13.35 23.55 18.86
N ILE A 142 12.54 23.87 17.85
CA ILE A 142 12.94 23.68 16.45
C ILE A 142 14.06 24.68 16.08
N HIS A 143 14.11 25.84 16.73
CA HIS A 143 15.20 26.79 16.57
C HIS A 143 16.47 26.43 17.35
N ASP A 144 16.42 25.45 18.26
CA ASP A 144 17.58 25.11 19.08
C ASP A 144 18.73 24.57 18.21
N PRO A 145 19.99 24.99 18.46
CA PRO A 145 21.15 24.54 17.68
C PRO A 145 21.34 23.02 17.66
N ILE A 146 20.91 22.31 18.71
CA ILE A 146 20.98 20.84 18.82
C ILE A 146 20.15 20.17 17.71
N SER A 147 19.11 20.83 17.21
CA SER A 147 18.32 20.33 16.08
C SER A 147 19.12 20.30 14.77
N LYS A 148 20.22 21.08 14.65
CA LYS A 148 21.07 21.13 13.45
C LYS A 148 21.91 19.87 13.29
N ASP A 149 22.46 19.36 14.38
CA ASP A 149 23.31 18.16 14.41
C ASP A 149 22.50 16.86 14.53
N TRP A 150 21.18 16.97 14.59
CA TRP A 150 20.29 15.83 14.72
C TRP A 150 20.39 14.91 13.50
N LYS A 151 20.41 13.60 13.77
CA LYS A 151 20.36 12.53 12.76
C LYS A 151 19.20 11.59 13.09
N PRO A 152 18.61 10.95 12.06
CA PRO A 152 17.62 9.91 12.29
C PRO A 152 18.15 8.82 13.23
N PRO A 153 17.30 8.28 14.11
CA PRO A 153 17.71 7.21 15.02
C PRO A 153 17.98 5.90 14.26
N GLY A 154 18.86 5.08 14.82
CA GLY A 154 19.30 3.82 14.23
C GLY A 154 20.52 3.95 13.31
N GLU A 155 20.67 2.99 12.42
CA GLU A 155 21.81 2.82 11.53
C GLU A 155 21.46 3.21 10.09
N LEU A 156 22.36 3.90 9.40
CA LEU A 156 22.19 4.21 7.97
C LEU A 156 22.35 2.93 7.14
N TRP A 157 21.26 2.47 6.51
CA TRP A 157 21.27 1.27 5.68
C TRP A 157 21.66 1.56 4.23
N LYS A 158 20.97 2.50 3.57
CA LYS A 158 21.15 2.77 2.15
C LYS A 158 21.03 4.26 1.86
N SER A 159 21.93 4.78 1.03
CA SER A 159 21.90 6.15 0.54
C SER A 159 21.80 6.12 -0.97
N ILE A 160 20.74 6.74 -1.52
CA ILE A 160 20.43 6.76 -2.93
C ILE A 160 20.54 8.21 -3.41
N PRO A 161 21.58 8.55 -4.21
CA PRO A 161 21.70 9.88 -4.76
C PRO A 161 20.58 10.12 -5.79
N SER A 162 19.93 11.29 -5.71
CA SER A 162 19.04 11.83 -6.73
C SER A 162 19.53 13.25 -7.01
N GLU A 163 19.69 13.66 -8.26
CA GLU A 163 20.24 14.97 -8.72
C GLU A 163 20.67 15.97 -7.61
N ASN A 164 19.72 16.63 -6.92
CA ASN A 164 19.98 17.62 -5.85
C ASN A 164 19.55 17.19 -4.43
N LYS A 165 19.14 15.93 -4.25
CA LYS A 165 18.55 15.39 -3.02
C LYS A 165 19.01 13.95 -2.81
N THR A 166 19.60 13.65 -1.67
CA THR A 166 19.97 12.27 -1.32
C THR A 166 18.84 11.64 -0.53
N ILE A 167 18.37 10.47 -0.95
CA ILE A 167 17.41 9.69 -0.15
C ILE A 167 18.23 8.79 0.77
N GLU A 168 18.01 8.88 2.06
CA GLU A 168 18.65 8.02 3.05
C GLU A 168 17.61 7.14 3.74
N ILE A 169 17.93 5.86 3.88
CA ILE A 169 17.09 4.88 4.56
C ILE A 169 17.83 4.45 5.81
N TRP A 170 17.20 4.69 6.95
CA TRP A 170 17.71 4.38 8.27
C TRP A 170 16.96 3.19 8.84
N LYS A 171 17.64 2.35 9.60
CA LYS A 171 17.10 1.12 10.20
C LYS A 171 17.34 1.17 11.70
N GLY A 172 16.29 0.94 12.48
CA GLY A 172 16.36 0.86 13.93
C GLY A 172 15.62 -0.36 14.47
N ASN A 173 15.99 -0.79 15.66
CA ASN A 173 15.25 -1.78 16.43
C ASN A 173 14.35 -1.07 17.44
N LEU A 174 13.14 -1.60 17.72
CA LEU A 174 12.23 -0.97 18.66
C LEU A 174 12.69 -1.05 20.13
N ALA A 175 13.64 -1.92 20.45
CA ALA A 175 14.32 -1.94 21.75
C ALA A 175 15.18 -0.68 22.01
N ASP A 176 15.59 0.05 20.96
CA ASP A 176 16.27 1.34 21.12
C ASP A 176 15.27 2.43 21.54
N MET A 177 15.56 3.09 22.66
CA MET A 177 14.76 4.19 23.20
C MET A 177 14.57 5.33 22.19
N ALA A 178 15.58 5.65 21.37
CA ALA A 178 15.48 6.73 20.39
C ALA A 178 14.50 6.36 19.26
N VAL A 179 14.51 5.10 18.82
CA VAL A 179 13.59 4.55 17.81
C VAL A 179 12.17 4.46 18.37
N LYS A 180 12.00 3.97 19.61
CA LYS A 180 10.71 3.94 20.34
C LYS A 180 10.10 5.34 20.47
N GLN A 181 10.91 6.34 20.83
CA GLN A 181 10.46 7.74 20.90
C GLN A 181 10.04 8.30 19.53
N MET A 182 10.78 7.98 18.47
CA MET A 182 10.43 8.38 17.10
C MET A 182 9.12 7.72 16.66
N LEU A 183 8.96 6.42 16.90
CA LEU A 183 7.74 5.68 16.54
C LEU A 183 6.52 6.25 17.27
N LYS A 184 6.64 6.57 18.57
CA LYS A 184 5.58 7.20 19.37
C LYS A 184 5.10 8.54 18.81
N ARG A 185 5.97 9.28 18.09
CA ARG A 185 5.59 10.56 17.45
C ARG A 185 4.81 10.38 16.15
N ILE A 186 5.10 9.31 15.41
CA ILE A 186 4.57 9.06 14.07
C ILE A 186 3.44 8.01 14.02
N GLN A 187 3.20 7.26 15.10
CA GLN A 187 2.21 6.17 15.15
C GLN A 187 0.78 6.61 14.79
N ILE A 188 0.40 7.87 15.04
CA ILE A 188 -0.90 8.42 14.63
C ILE A 188 -1.08 8.41 13.10
N LEU A 189 0.00 8.38 12.32
CA LEU A 189 -0.10 8.29 10.86
C LEU A 189 -0.71 6.95 10.41
N VAL A 190 -0.61 5.88 11.22
CA VAL A 190 -1.20 4.57 10.89
C VAL A 190 -2.71 4.67 10.76
N PRO A 191 -3.49 5.01 11.81
CA PRO A 191 -4.95 5.10 11.71
C PRO A 191 -5.43 6.20 10.75
N LEU A 192 -4.56 7.14 10.34
CA LEU A 192 -4.93 8.23 9.43
C LEU A 192 -4.73 7.88 7.94
N PHE A 193 -3.92 6.86 7.62
CA PHE A 193 -3.54 6.52 6.24
C PHE A 193 -3.67 5.03 5.89
N ILE A 194 -3.72 4.14 6.89
CA ILE A 194 -3.84 2.69 6.73
C ILE A 194 -5.17 2.25 7.35
N GLU A 195 -6.05 1.72 6.51
CA GLU A 195 -7.34 1.15 6.91
C GLU A 195 -7.12 -0.11 7.74
N GLY A 196 -7.77 -0.20 8.90
CA GLY A 196 -7.61 -1.27 9.87
C GLY A 196 -6.28 -1.25 10.64
N GLY A 197 -5.42 -0.24 10.40
CA GLY A 197 -4.12 -0.16 11.04
C GLY A 197 -4.21 0.19 12.53
N SER A 198 -3.55 -0.61 13.37
CA SER A 198 -3.43 -0.38 14.81
C SER A 198 -2.06 0.17 15.20
N ILE A 199 -1.99 0.81 16.37
CA ILE A 199 -0.71 1.19 16.98
C ILE A 199 -0.01 -0.05 17.54
N ILE A 200 1.33 -0.06 17.51
CA ILE A 200 2.13 -1.14 18.09
C ILE A 200 2.24 -0.90 19.59
N GLU A 201 2.06 -1.95 20.39
CA GLU A 201 2.27 -1.91 21.84
C GLU A 201 3.76 -1.63 22.12
N LEU A 202 4.06 -0.46 22.69
CA LEU A 202 5.44 -0.05 22.94
C LEU A 202 5.94 -0.44 24.33
N GLU A 203 5.06 -0.85 25.25
CA GLU A 203 5.40 -1.20 26.63
C GLU A 203 5.59 -2.71 26.85
N ASP A 204 5.63 -3.48 25.77
CA ASP A 204 5.96 -4.90 25.79
C ASP A 204 7.41 -5.16 26.26
N PRO A 205 7.71 -6.38 26.76
CA PRO A 205 9.06 -6.76 27.13
C PRO A 205 10.06 -6.60 25.97
N ASP A 206 11.32 -6.26 26.30
CA ASP A 206 12.36 -5.98 25.30
C ASP A 206 12.53 -7.09 24.25
N TRP A 207 12.40 -8.36 24.63
CA TRP A 207 12.51 -9.50 23.70
C TRP A 207 11.38 -9.56 22.64
N THR A 208 10.25 -8.90 22.87
CA THR A 208 9.17 -8.73 21.89
C THR A 208 9.45 -7.52 21.00
N LEU A 209 9.91 -6.41 21.60
CA LEU A 209 10.29 -5.20 20.88
C LEU A 209 11.48 -5.46 19.94
N GLU A 210 12.42 -6.33 20.32
CA GLU A 210 13.56 -6.75 19.51
C GLU A 210 13.16 -7.38 18.17
N ARG A 211 11.94 -7.95 18.07
CA ARG A 211 11.41 -8.56 16.84
C ARG A 211 10.88 -7.53 15.85
N TRP A 212 10.68 -6.29 16.30
CA TRP A 212 10.24 -5.18 15.46
C TRP A 212 11.44 -4.40 14.93
N THR A 213 11.62 -4.44 13.62
CA THR A 213 12.54 -3.56 12.91
C THR A 213 11.77 -2.40 12.29
N VAL A 214 12.24 -1.18 12.50
CA VAL A 214 11.65 0.03 11.92
C VAL A 214 12.62 0.61 10.90
N PHE A 215 12.12 0.86 9.69
CA PHE A 215 12.85 1.56 8.63
C PHE A 215 12.29 2.96 8.47
N PHE A 216 13.15 3.97 8.44
CA PHE A 216 12.79 5.35 8.22
C PHE A 216 13.29 5.83 6.86
N LEU A 217 12.44 6.55 6.13
CA LEU A 217 12.75 7.15 4.84
C LEU A 217 12.95 8.65 4.99
N TYR A 218 14.16 9.12 4.67
CA TYR A 218 14.55 10.52 4.77
C TYR A 218 15.02 11.08 3.43
N GLN A 219 14.70 12.33 3.18
CA GLN A 219 15.34 13.16 2.15
C GLN A 219 16.37 14.07 2.82
N LYS A 220 17.61 14.01 2.34
CA LYS A 220 18.71 14.87 2.77
C LYS A 220 19.00 15.90 1.68
N SER A 221 18.92 17.18 2.04
CA SER A 221 19.30 18.29 1.15
C SER A 221 20.74 18.71 1.41
N ALA A 222 21.54 18.85 0.36
CA ALA A 222 22.94 19.28 0.46
C ALA A 222 23.11 20.79 0.74
N SER A 223 22.04 21.60 0.58
CA SER A 223 22.12 23.07 0.61
C SER A 223 21.62 23.72 1.92
N ALA A 224 21.28 22.95 2.95
CA ALA A 224 20.78 23.48 4.20
C ALA A 224 21.95 23.91 5.12
N LYS A 225 22.40 25.17 5.02
CA LYS A 225 23.49 25.72 5.86
C LYS A 225 23.06 26.09 7.29
N ASP A 226 21.77 26.36 7.50
CA ASP A 226 21.24 26.82 8.80
C ASP A 226 20.16 25.91 9.42
N LEU A 227 19.81 24.82 8.74
CA LEU A 227 18.69 23.93 9.05
C LEU A 227 19.16 22.48 9.10
N SER A 228 18.48 21.64 9.90
CA SER A 228 18.67 20.19 9.83
C SER A 228 18.48 19.73 8.38
N PRO A 229 19.45 19.02 7.77
CA PRO A 229 19.39 18.69 6.34
C PRO A 229 18.35 17.61 6.03
N TYR A 230 17.79 16.98 7.05
CA TYR A 230 16.87 15.85 6.98
C TYR A 230 15.41 16.29 6.92
N MET A 231 14.67 15.65 6.02
CA MET A 231 13.22 15.75 5.91
C MET A 231 12.63 14.34 5.92
N PHE A 232 11.74 14.06 6.87
CA PHE A 232 11.05 12.79 6.99
C PHE A 232 10.03 12.62 5.85
N MET A 233 10.09 11.48 5.18
CA MET A 233 9.21 11.16 4.06
C MET A 233 8.24 10.02 4.37
N GLY A 234 8.59 9.14 5.30
CA GLY A 234 7.82 7.93 5.57
C GLY A 234 8.57 6.94 6.45
N TYR A 235 7.90 5.85 6.79
CA TYR A 235 8.50 4.75 7.55
C TYR A 235 7.81 3.42 7.22
N SER A 236 8.45 2.33 7.62
CA SER A 236 7.86 1.00 7.58
C SER A 236 8.29 0.17 8.78
N THR A 237 7.40 -0.68 9.26
CA THR A 237 7.68 -1.64 10.33
C THR A 237 7.67 -3.05 9.77
N VAL A 238 8.60 -3.87 10.25
CA VAL A 238 8.73 -5.26 9.87
C VAL A 238 8.83 -6.10 11.14
N TYR A 239 7.95 -7.08 11.26
CA TYR A 239 7.94 -8.02 12.37
C TYR A 239 8.56 -9.35 11.98
N ARG A 240 9.39 -9.89 12.88
CA ARG A 240 10.05 -11.17 12.70
C ARG A 240 9.23 -12.30 13.34
N TYR A 241 8.54 -13.09 12.51
CA TYR A 241 7.89 -14.32 12.95
C TYR A 241 8.88 -15.47 13.00
N PHE A 242 8.91 -16.20 14.11
CA PHE A 242 9.61 -17.47 14.17
C PHE A 242 8.95 -18.48 13.23
N LEU A 243 9.73 -19.10 12.35
CA LEU A 243 9.26 -20.16 11.49
C LEU A 243 9.72 -21.50 12.05
N LEU A 244 8.79 -22.25 12.64
CA LEU A 244 9.08 -23.63 13.02
C LEU A 244 9.30 -24.46 11.75
N GLN A 245 10.55 -24.85 11.52
CA GLN A 245 10.88 -25.86 10.54
C GLN A 245 10.89 -27.20 11.26
N PRO A 246 9.88 -28.08 11.04
CA PRO A 246 9.96 -29.43 11.57
C PRO A 246 11.21 -30.08 10.97
N SER A 247 12.18 -30.42 11.83
CA SER A 247 13.31 -31.21 11.39
C SER A 247 12.77 -32.58 10.95
N GLN A 248 13.44 -33.22 9.98
CA GLN A 248 13.08 -34.58 9.54
C GLN A 248 13.27 -35.64 10.66
N ALA A 249 13.69 -35.25 11.86
CA ALA A 249 13.69 -36.11 13.02
C ALA A 249 12.26 -36.28 13.54
N LYS A 250 11.91 -37.53 13.87
CA LYS A 250 10.59 -37.92 14.36
C LYS A 250 10.09 -36.93 15.43
N LEU A 251 8.88 -36.43 15.23
CA LEU A 251 8.15 -35.45 16.08
C LEU A 251 8.06 -35.83 17.58
N ALA A 252 8.48 -37.03 17.96
CA ALA A 252 8.39 -37.57 19.31
C ALA A 252 9.41 -36.98 20.30
N ASP A 253 10.56 -36.47 19.84
CA ASP A 253 11.66 -36.00 20.72
C ASP A 253 12.09 -34.55 20.44
N PHE A 254 11.16 -33.67 20.04
CA PHE A 254 11.45 -32.24 19.86
C PHE A 254 11.39 -31.51 21.20
N THR A 255 12.54 -31.30 21.85
CA THR A 255 12.69 -30.38 22.98
C THR A 255 13.07 -29.00 22.45
N LEU A 256 12.25 -27.98 22.77
CA LEU A 256 12.59 -26.58 22.49
C LEU A 256 13.85 -26.24 23.29
N PRO A 257 14.96 -25.81 22.66
CA PRO A 257 16.18 -25.46 23.38
C PRO A 257 15.98 -24.06 23.97
N LEU A 258 15.33 -24.00 25.13
CA LEU A 258 14.83 -22.76 25.75
C LEU A 258 15.93 -21.93 26.42
N ASP A 259 17.05 -22.54 26.81
CA ASP A 259 17.96 -21.89 27.77
C ASP A 259 19.14 -21.13 27.14
N CYS A 260 19.42 -21.28 25.84
CA CYS A 260 20.64 -20.71 25.22
C CYS A 260 20.50 -20.15 23.79
N ILE A 261 19.30 -20.13 23.18
CA ILE A 261 19.16 -19.68 21.78
C ILE A 261 18.61 -18.26 21.74
N SER A 262 19.42 -17.32 21.23
CA SER A 262 18.93 -15.99 20.85
C SER A 262 17.90 -16.16 19.73
N PHE A 263 16.66 -15.70 19.94
CA PHE A 263 15.60 -15.73 18.91
C PHE A 263 16.01 -15.06 17.59
N SER A 264 16.98 -14.15 17.67
CA SER A 264 17.59 -13.47 16.54
C SER A 264 18.36 -14.41 15.61
N SER A 265 18.87 -15.56 16.05
CA SER A 265 19.61 -16.49 15.17
C SER A 265 18.75 -17.57 14.50
N MET A 266 17.46 -17.59 14.81
CA MET A 266 16.55 -18.63 14.33
C MET A 266 15.90 -18.30 12.98
N PRO A 267 15.56 -19.32 12.18
CA PRO A 267 14.86 -19.13 10.92
C PRO A 267 13.56 -18.36 11.12
N CYS A 268 13.34 -17.34 10.28
CA CYS A 268 12.22 -16.45 10.43
C CYS A 268 11.50 -16.13 9.12
N ARG A 269 10.28 -15.65 9.30
CA ARG A 269 9.48 -15.00 8.26
C ARG A 269 9.35 -13.54 8.64
N SER A 270 9.90 -12.67 7.81
CA SER A 270 9.87 -11.22 8.02
C SER A 270 8.61 -10.67 7.36
N ARG A 271 7.69 -10.11 8.15
CA ARG A 271 6.41 -9.58 7.68
C ARG A 271 6.43 -8.06 7.74
N ILE A 272 6.35 -7.41 6.58
CA ILE A 272 6.11 -5.96 6.51
C ILE A 272 4.68 -5.72 7.03
N SER A 273 4.57 -4.94 8.10
CA SER A 273 3.29 -4.65 8.76
C SER A 273 2.78 -3.29 8.30
N GLN A 274 3.40 -2.21 8.76
CA GLN A 274 2.99 -0.85 8.39
C GLN A 274 3.94 -0.32 7.31
N PHE A 275 3.40 0.30 6.26
CA PHE A 275 4.19 0.96 5.22
C PHE A 275 3.55 2.30 4.85
N VAL A 276 4.17 3.40 5.25
CA VAL A 276 3.64 4.75 5.07
C VAL A 276 4.66 5.61 4.34
N VAL A 277 4.24 6.20 3.22
CA VAL A 277 4.92 7.34 2.59
C VAL A 277 3.97 8.52 2.68
N LEU A 278 4.45 9.65 3.21
CA LEU A 278 3.60 10.82 3.40
C LEU A 278 3.02 11.31 2.06
N PRO A 279 1.77 11.79 2.02
CA PRO A 279 1.10 12.22 0.79
C PRO A 279 1.92 13.15 -0.13
N PRO A 280 2.67 14.15 0.39
CA PRO A 280 3.48 15.04 -0.45
C PRO A 280 4.59 14.35 -1.26
N PHE A 281 4.97 13.12 -0.86
CA PHE A 281 6.04 12.35 -1.50
C PHE A 281 5.50 11.12 -2.24
N GLN A 282 4.19 10.98 -2.41
CA GLN A 282 3.62 9.91 -3.22
C GLN A 282 3.73 10.21 -4.72
N GLY A 283 3.60 9.19 -5.57
CA GLY A 283 3.63 9.34 -7.04
C GLY A 283 5.01 9.57 -7.68
N ALA A 284 6.05 9.88 -6.90
CA ALA A 284 7.42 10.10 -7.40
C ALA A 284 8.32 8.85 -7.40
N GLY A 285 7.78 7.67 -7.06
CA GLY A 285 8.52 6.40 -7.03
C GLY A 285 9.39 6.18 -5.78
N TYR A 286 9.28 7.06 -4.77
CA TYR A 286 9.98 6.88 -3.49
C TYR A 286 9.55 5.61 -2.76
N GLY A 287 8.25 5.25 -2.81
CA GLY A 287 7.73 4.01 -2.24
C GLY A 287 8.40 2.76 -2.83
N SER A 288 8.53 2.68 -4.17
CA SER A 288 9.22 1.56 -4.83
C SER A 288 10.69 1.46 -4.44
N ARG A 289 11.40 2.61 -4.36
CA ARG A 289 12.81 2.63 -3.92
C ARG A 289 12.93 2.18 -2.46
N PHE A 290 11.99 2.59 -1.62
CA PHE A 290 11.95 2.22 -0.21
C PHE A 290 11.67 0.73 -0.01
N TYR A 291 10.62 0.19 -0.66
CA TYR A 291 10.31 -1.24 -0.66
C TYR A 291 11.48 -2.09 -1.13
N ASN A 292 12.10 -1.75 -2.27
CA ASN A 292 13.26 -2.50 -2.77
C ASN A 292 14.43 -2.50 -1.80
N SER A 293 14.67 -1.40 -1.09
CA SER A 293 15.77 -1.30 -0.14
C SER A 293 15.54 -2.13 1.13
N ILE A 294 14.29 -2.22 1.60
CA ILE A 294 13.90 -3.13 2.70
C ILE A 294 14.03 -4.58 2.22
N PHE A 295 13.56 -4.87 1.01
CA PHE A 295 13.65 -6.22 0.44
C PHE A 295 15.11 -6.66 0.27
N ASP A 296 15.99 -5.78 -0.24
CA ASP A 296 17.42 -6.06 -0.41
C ASP A 296 18.09 -6.42 0.92
N PHE A 297 17.68 -5.76 2.02
CA PHE A 297 18.17 -6.04 3.37
C PHE A 297 17.84 -7.49 3.78
N TYR A 298 16.57 -7.87 3.71
CA TYR A 298 16.12 -9.22 4.11
C TYR A 298 16.54 -10.31 3.12
N LEU A 299 16.80 -9.95 1.87
CA LEU A 299 17.39 -10.86 0.89
C LEU A 299 18.82 -11.26 1.30
N ALA A 300 19.61 -10.31 1.80
CA ALA A 300 20.97 -10.56 2.28
C ALA A 300 21.01 -11.32 3.63
N GLU A 301 19.98 -11.20 4.46
CA GLU A 301 19.95 -11.83 5.79
C GLU A 301 19.65 -13.35 5.72
N PRO A 302 20.57 -14.24 6.08
CA PRO A 302 20.42 -15.69 5.87
C PRO A 302 19.28 -16.32 6.69
N GLU A 303 18.90 -15.70 7.80
CA GLU A 303 17.88 -16.21 8.71
C GLU A 303 16.45 -16.00 8.18
N THR A 304 16.25 -14.94 7.38
CA THR A 304 14.97 -14.71 6.73
C THR A 304 14.79 -15.72 5.60
N ILE A 305 13.74 -16.53 5.70
CA ILE A 305 13.37 -17.53 4.69
C ILE A 305 12.35 -16.97 3.71
N GLU A 306 11.38 -16.20 4.23
CA GLU A 306 10.29 -15.65 3.43
C GLU A 306 9.96 -14.22 3.89
N ILE A 307 9.73 -13.34 2.92
CA ILE A 307 9.24 -11.98 3.12
C ILE A 307 7.74 -11.96 2.81
N THR A 308 6.96 -11.56 3.81
CA THR A 308 5.50 -11.46 3.73
C THR A 308 5.05 -10.03 4.00
N VAL A 309 3.79 -9.75 3.70
CA VAL A 309 3.16 -8.44 3.95
C VAL A 309 1.84 -8.72 4.64
N GLU A 310 1.54 -7.92 5.66
CA GLU A 310 0.27 -7.92 6.39
C GLU A 310 -0.76 -7.13 5.59
N ASP A 311 -1.87 -7.79 5.25
CA ASP A 311 -3.08 -7.22 4.62
C ASP A 311 -2.82 -6.03 3.68
N PRO A 312 -2.07 -6.26 2.57
CA PRO A 312 -1.71 -5.19 1.66
C PRO A 312 -2.95 -4.58 1.00
N ASN A 313 -2.99 -3.25 0.93
CA ASN A 313 -3.98 -2.55 0.12
C ASN A 313 -3.64 -2.64 -1.38
N TYR A 314 -4.62 -2.34 -2.23
CA TYR A 314 -4.46 -2.41 -3.70
C TYR A 314 -3.27 -1.62 -4.24
N ALA A 315 -3.01 -0.41 -3.70
CA ALA A 315 -1.90 0.42 -4.16
C ALA A 315 -0.54 -0.17 -3.76
N PHE A 316 -0.45 -0.83 -2.60
CA PHE A 316 0.74 -1.54 -2.16
C PHE A 316 0.96 -2.80 -3.01
N ASP A 317 -0.11 -3.55 -3.28
CA ASP A 317 -0.06 -4.75 -4.13
C ASP A 317 0.45 -4.41 -5.55
N ASP A 318 -0.05 -3.36 -6.18
CA ASP A 318 0.44 -2.88 -7.48
C ASP A 318 1.94 -2.53 -7.42
N MET A 319 2.36 -1.82 -6.37
CA MET A 319 3.76 -1.43 -6.19
C MET A 319 4.64 -2.67 -5.97
N ARG A 320 4.18 -3.62 -5.17
CA ARG A 320 4.86 -4.88 -4.87
C ARG A 320 5.01 -5.74 -6.11
N ASP A 321 3.93 -5.98 -6.84
CA ASP A 321 3.88 -6.77 -8.08
C ASP A 321 4.89 -6.26 -9.11
N LEU A 322 4.92 -4.93 -9.33
CA LEU A 322 5.83 -4.32 -10.31
C LEU A 322 7.30 -4.42 -9.90
N ASN A 323 7.61 -4.24 -8.61
CA ASN A 323 8.99 -4.36 -8.12
C ASN A 323 9.47 -5.81 -8.08
N ASP A 324 8.61 -6.75 -7.66
CA ASP A 324 8.91 -8.17 -7.63
C ASP A 324 9.09 -8.71 -9.07
N LEU A 325 8.27 -8.27 -10.02
CA LEU A 325 8.42 -8.60 -11.45
C LEU A 325 9.76 -8.09 -12.00
N ALA A 326 10.14 -6.84 -11.70
CA ALA A 326 11.42 -6.29 -12.11
C ALA A 326 12.60 -7.12 -11.55
N ARG A 327 12.51 -7.49 -10.26
CA ARG A 327 13.53 -8.27 -9.56
C ARG A 327 13.66 -9.68 -10.14
N LEU A 328 12.54 -10.36 -10.38
CA LEU A 328 12.55 -11.71 -10.95
C LEU A 328 13.03 -11.72 -12.39
N ARG A 329 12.63 -10.74 -13.22
CA ARG A 329 13.13 -10.61 -14.60
C ARG A 329 14.61 -10.30 -14.68
N ALA A 330 15.24 -9.77 -13.64
CA ALA A 330 16.69 -9.61 -13.60
C ALA A 330 17.45 -10.96 -13.50
N LEU A 331 16.77 -12.05 -13.13
CA LEU A 331 17.36 -13.39 -13.03
C LEU A 331 17.19 -14.16 -14.36
N SER A 332 18.28 -14.66 -14.92
CA SER A 332 18.26 -15.49 -16.14
C SER A 332 17.50 -16.81 -15.95
N GLU A 333 17.59 -17.40 -14.76
CA GLU A 333 16.83 -18.61 -14.40
C GLU A 333 15.31 -18.39 -14.55
N PHE A 334 14.82 -17.20 -14.22
CA PHE A 334 13.39 -16.87 -14.29
C PHE A 334 12.94 -16.60 -15.73
N GLN A 335 13.74 -15.91 -16.54
CA GLN A 335 13.45 -15.65 -17.95
C GLN A 335 13.34 -16.91 -18.80
N THR A 336 13.98 -18.00 -18.37
CA THR A 336 13.96 -19.29 -19.06
C THR A 336 12.66 -20.05 -18.83
N ILE A 337 11.87 -19.66 -17.83
CA ILE A 337 10.62 -20.33 -17.47
C ILE A 337 9.57 -20.04 -18.55
N LYS A 338 9.06 -21.11 -19.18
CA LYS A 338 8.03 -21.07 -20.21
C LYS A 338 6.97 -22.13 -19.93
N ILE A 339 5.79 -21.92 -20.52
CA ILE A 339 4.71 -22.91 -20.51
C ILE A 339 5.14 -24.07 -21.42
N ASN A 340 4.99 -25.30 -20.92
CA ASN A 340 5.22 -26.48 -21.73
C ASN A 340 4.02 -26.74 -22.66
N THR A 341 4.14 -26.36 -23.92
CA THR A 341 3.08 -26.50 -24.95
C THR A 341 2.79 -27.92 -25.36
N THR A 342 3.65 -28.88 -25.00
CA THR A 342 3.45 -30.31 -25.32
C THR A 342 2.37 -30.97 -24.46
N VAL A 343 1.93 -30.31 -23.39
CA VAL A 343 0.89 -30.83 -22.49
C VAL A 343 -0.48 -30.68 -23.16
N THR A 344 -1.21 -31.79 -23.28
CA THR A 344 -2.61 -31.79 -23.72
C THR A 344 -3.52 -31.99 -22.49
N PRO A 345 -4.36 -31.00 -22.14
CA PRO A 345 -5.26 -31.13 -21.00
C PRO A 345 -6.34 -32.18 -21.31
N LYS A 346 -6.62 -33.07 -20.35
CA LYS A 346 -7.74 -34.02 -20.45
C LYS A 346 -9.04 -33.28 -20.13
N SER A 347 -10.12 -33.61 -20.84
CA SER A 347 -11.46 -33.03 -20.63
C SER A 347 -12.07 -33.34 -19.26
N GLN A 348 -11.60 -34.39 -18.58
CA GLN A 348 -11.98 -34.76 -17.22
C GLN A 348 -10.73 -35.19 -16.44
N GLY A 349 -10.47 -34.57 -15.30
CA GLY A 349 -9.36 -34.93 -14.41
C GLY A 349 -8.74 -33.75 -13.70
N VAL A 350 -7.62 -34.02 -13.02
CA VAL A 350 -6.80 -32.99 -12.35
C VAL A 350 -5.96 -32.28 -13.41
N VAL A 351 -5.81 -30.95 -13.27
CA VAL A 351 -4.91 -30.15 -14.11
C VAL A 351 -3.49 -30.75 -14.03
N PRO A 352 -2.83 -31.04 -15.16
CA PRO A 352 -1.48 -31.59 -15.17
C PRO A 352 -0.50 -30.72 -14.37
N ASN A 353 0.40 -31.36 -13.61
CA ASN A 353 1.46 -30.63 -12.88
C ASN A 353 2.61 -30.20 -13.80
N ASP A 354 2.71 -30.78 -15.00
CA ASP A 354 3.83 -30.57 -15.94
C ASP A 354 3.68 -29.31 -16.82
N ILE A 355 2.69 -28.45 -16.56
CA ILE A 355 2.47 -27.20 -17.32
C ILE A 355 3.67 -26.26 -17.14
N VAL A 356 4.22 -26.20 -15.92
CA VAL A 356 5.42 -25.46 -15.56
C VAL A 356 6.25 -26.30 -14.59
N ASP A 357 7.58 -26.28 -14.72
CA ASP A 357 8.47 -27.01 -13.80
C ASP A 357 8.37 -26.45 -12.36
N GLU A 358 7.60 -27.15 -11.52
CA GLU A 358 7.39 -26.80 -10.11
C GLU A 358 8.69 -26.85 -9.29
N ALA A 359 9.65 -27.71 -9.67
CA ALA A 359 10.92 -27.84 -8.95
C ALA A 359 11.83 -26.63 -9.23
N ALA A 360 11.95 -26.23 -10.50
CA ALA A 360 12.67 -25.01 -10.87
C ALA A 360 12.04 -23.76 -10.23
N LEU A 361 10.70 -23.65 -10.26
CA LEU A 361 9.97 -22.56 -9.60
C LEU A 361 10.25 -22.50 -8.10
N THR A 362 10.27 -23.64 -7.42
CA THR A 362 10.55 -23.70 -5.98
C THR A 362 11.98 -23.28 -5.67
N LYS A 363 12.95 -23.62 -6.51
CA LYS A 363 14.34 -23.20 -6.37
C LYS A 363 14.47 -21.67 -6.49
N VAL A 364 13.89 -21.08 -7.54
CA VAL A 364 13.91 -19.62 -7.75
C VAL A 364 13.18 -18.89 -6.63
N ARG A 365 12.02 -19.40 -6.18
CA ARG A 365 11.29 -18.78 -5.07
C ARG A 365 12.12 -18.74 -3.79
N ARG A 366 12.80 -19.84 -3.46
CA ARG A 366 13.64 -19.94 -2.25
C ARG A 366 14.86 -19.03 -2.31
N SER A 367 15.44 -18.80 -3.50
CA SER A 367 16.57 -17.88 -3.64
C SER A 367 16.16 -16.42 -3.46
N VAL A 368 14.95 -16.03 -3.90
CA VAL A 368 14.45 -14.65 -3.80
C VAL A 368 13.62 -14.38 -2.53
N LYS A 369 13.27 -15.43 -1.77
CA LYS A 369 12.55 -15.35 -0.48
C LYS A 369 11.15 -14.73 -0.59
N ILE A 370 10.50 -14.83 -1.74
CA ILE A 370 9.13 -14.32 -1.94
C ILE A 370 8.11 -15.33 -1.40
N ALA A 371 7.06 -14.82 -0.77
CA ALA A 371 5.91 -15.61 -0.33
C ALA A 371 5.28 -16.41 -1.49
N PRO A 372 4.87 -17.68 -1.30
CA PRO A 372 4.37 -18.53 -2.39
C PRO A 372 3.25 -17.93 -3.23
N ARG A 373 2.25 -17.30 -2.59
CA ARG A 373 1.12 -16.66 -3.29
C ARG A 373 1.58 -15.52 -4.20
N GLN A 374 2.44 -14.66 -3.66
CA GLN A 374 2.98 -13.52 -4.39
C GLN A 374 3.85 -13.98 -5.57
N PHE A 375 4.72 -14.96 -5.33
CA PHE A 375 5.57 -15.51 -6.38
C PHE A 375 4.77 -16.08 -7.55
N LEU A 376 3.70 -16.84 -7.27
CA LEU A 376 2.82 -17.39 -8.32
C LEU A 376 2.15 -16.29 -9.15
N ARG A 377 1.61 -15.23 -8.53
CA ARG A 377 1.04 -14.08 -9.26
C ARG A 377 2.05 -13.48 -10.25
N VAL A 378 3.30 -13.29 -9.81
CA VAL A 378 4.34 -12.70 -10.66
C VAL A 378 4.78 -13.65 -11.78
N VAL A 379 4.82 -14.95 -11.53
CA VAL A 379 5.04 -15.95 -12.58
C VAL A 379 3.88 -15.93 -13.59
N GLU A 380 2.63 -15.87 -13.14
CA GLU A 380 1.45 -15.78 -14.01
C GLU A 380 1.51 -14.54 -14.90
N MET A 381 1.87 -13.38 -14.34
CA MET A 381 2.12 -12.15 -15.11
C MET A 381 3.27 -12.30 -16.11
N HIS A 382 4.36 -12.96 -15.71
CA HIS A 382 5.50 -13.20 -16.60
C HIS A 382 5.15 -14.15 -17.76
N LEU A 383 4.40 -15.21 -17.50
CA LEU A 383 3.95 -16.13 -18.54
C LEU A 383 2.96 -15.44 -19.48
N LEU A 384 2.03 -14.65 -18.95
CA LEU A 384 1.11 -13.83 -19.75
C LEU A 384 1.88 -12.85 -20.64
N SER A 385 3.00 -12.30 -20.15
CA SER A 385 3.83 -11.36 -20.92
C SER A 385 4.46 -11.94 -22.19
N HIS A 386 4.58 -13.28 -22.29
CA HIS A 386 5.05 -13.96 -23.50
C HIS A 386 3.96 -14.15 -24.56
N ILE A 387 2.69 -14.13 -24.15
CA ILE A 387 1.53 -14.32 -25.05
C ILE A 387 1.23 -13.00 -25.77
N PRO A 388 1.02 -12.95 -27.10
CA PRO A 388 0.78 -11.70 -27.83
C PRO A 388 -0.41 -10.87 -27.31
N ALA A 389 -0.24 -9.54 -27.23
CA ALA A 389 -1.25 -8.60 -26.74
C ALA A 389 -2.59 -8.65 -27.50
N SER A 390 -2.55 -8.97 -28.80
CA SER A 390 -3.75 -9.14 -29.64
C SER A 390 -4.69 -10.23 -29.12
N LYS A 391 -4.15 -11.27 -28.45
CA LYS A 391 -4.95 -12.34 -27.84
C LYS A 391 -5.34 -12.02 -26.39
N ARG A 392 -4.56 -11.21 -25.68
CA ARG A 392 -4.95 -10.67 -24.36
C ARG A 392 -6.20 -9.80 -24.45
N ASN A 393 -6.25 -8.92 -25.45
CA ASN A 393 -7.36 -7.99 -25.65
C ASN A 393 -8.58 -8.63 -26.35
N SER A 394 -8.37 -9.70 -27.13
CA SER A 394 -9.46 -10.46 -27.78
C SER A 394 -10.39 -11.15 -26.79
N VAL A 395 -9.93 -11.40 -25.55
CA VAL A 395 -10.75 -11.98 -24.47
C VAL A 395 -11.45 -10.87 -23.67
N LEU A 396 -10.83 -9.70 -23.56
CA LEU A 396 -11.40 -8.53 -22.85
C LEU A 396 -12.45 -7.78 -23.69
N ASP A 397 -12.27 -7.69 -25.01
CA ASP A 397 -13.21 -7.04 -25.95
C ASP A 397 -13.45 -7.91 -27.20
N PRO A 398 -14.54 -8.68 -27.24
CA PRO A 398 -14.89 -9.52 -28.39
C PRO A 398 -15.16 -8.73 -29.69
N GLU A 399 -15.41 -7.41 -29.60
CA GLU A 399 -15.72 -6.57 -30.77
C GLU A 399 -14.47 -6.08 -31.52
N THR A 400 -13.28 -6.16 -30.93
CA THR A 400 -12.02 -5.70 -31.56
C THR A 400 -11.37 -6.80 -32.41
N SER A 401 -11.96 -7.99 -32.48
CA SER A 401 -11.46 -9.15 -33.22
C SER A 401 -11.74 -9.04 -34.73
N SER A 402 -11.18 -8.03 -35.39
CA SER A 402 -11.09 -8.02 -36.85
C SER A 402 -9.61 -8.11 -37.27
N SER A 403 -9.30 -9.17 -38.02
CA SER A 403 -8.12 -9.38 -38.86
C SER A 403 -6.77 -9.78 -38.23
N ALA A 404 -6.63 -11.01 -37.72
CA ALA A 404 -5.34 -11.71 -37.74
C ALA A 404 -5.52 -13.23 -37.90
N PRO A 405 -4.66 -13.93 -38.68
CA PRO A 405 -4.72 -15.39 -38.83
C PRO A 405 -4.53 -16.09 -37.48
N GLU A 406 -5.31 -17.14 -37.24
CA GLU A 406 -5.28 -17.90 -35.98
C GLU A 406 -4.06 -18.81 -35.90
N ASP A 407 -3.02 -18.39 -35.16
CA ASP A 407 -1.97 -19.31 -34.74
C ASP A 407 -2.49 -20.21 -33.60
N ALA A 408 -2.94 -21.41 -33.95
CA ALA A 408 -3.48 -22.41 -33.01
C ALA A 408 -2.52 -22.71 -31.82
N SER A 409 -1.21 -22.57 -32.03
CA SER A 409 -0.19 -22.74 -30.97
C SER A 409 -0.31 -21.69 -29.85
N SER A 410 -0.60 -20.43 -30.20
CA SER A 410 -0.71 -19.35 -29.21
C SER A 410 -2.03 -19.36 -28.45
N LEU A 411 -3.09 -19.91 -29.07
CA LEU A 411 -4.36 -20.19 -28.37
C LEU A 411 -4.20 -21.30 -27.34
N HIS A 412 -3.53 -22.40 -27.70
CA HIS A 412 -3.23 -23.49 -26.78
C HIS A 412 -2.36 -23.04 -25.59
N GLU A 413 -1.35 -22.20 -25.83
CA GLU A 413 -0.55 -21.57 -24.77
C GLU A 413 -1.39 -20.75 -23.79
N TYR A 414 -2.35 -19.98 -24.30
CA TYR A 414 -3.27 -19.20 -23.49
C TYR A 414 -4.23 -20.07 -22.67
N GLU A 415 -4.77 -21.13 -23.27
CA GLU A 415 -5.64 -22.08 -22.56
C GLU A 415 -4.89 -22.79 -21.42
N LEU A 416 -3.64 -23.22 -21.67
CA LEU A 416 -2.78 -23.79 -20.63
C LEU A 416 -2.48 -22.79 -19.52
N TRP A 417 -2.21 -21.53 -19.85
CA TRP A 417 -2.03 -20.45 -18.87
C TRP A 417 -3.30 -20.25 -18.04
N ALA A 418 -4.47 -20.15 -18.68
CA ALA A 418 -5.75 -19.96 -18.02
C ALA A 418 -6.08 -21.13 -17.07
N LEU A 419 -5.80 -22.37 -17.47
CA LEU A 419 -5.94 -23.56 -16.61
C LEU A 419 -5.02 -23.49 -15.39
N TRP A 420 -3.80 -22.99 -15.56
CA TRP A 420 -2.85 -22.85 -14.46
C TRP A 420 -3.29 -21.80 -13.43
N VAL A 421 -3.78 -20.64 -13.89
CA VAL A 421 -4.36 -19.60 -13.02
C VAL A 421 -5.61 -20.14 -12.31
N LYS A 422 -6.52 -20.82 -13.04
CA LYS A 422 -7.71 -21.45 -12.47
C LYS A 422 -7.36 -22.49 -11.39
N LYS A 423 -6.28 -23.27 -11.55
CA LYS A 423 -5.78 -24.20 -10.52
C LYS A 423 -5.45 -23.47 -9.21
N ARG A 424 -4.81 -22.30 -9.29
CA ARG A 424 -4.51 -21.47 -8.11
C ARG A 424 -5.78 -20.89 -7.49
N LEU A 425 -6.65 -20.30 -8.31
CA LEU A 425 -7.91 -19.70 -7.85
C LEU A 425 -8.82 -20.72 -7.17
N TRP A 426 -8.92 -21.92 -7.74
CA TRP A 426 -9.63 -23.05 -7.14
C TRP A 426 -9.06 -23.45 -5.78
N LYS A 427 -7.73 -23.58 -5.67
CA LYS A 427 -7.09 -23.94 -4.40
C LYS A 427 -7.32 -22.89 -3.32
N HIS A 428 -7.33 -21.62 -3.70
CA HIS A 428 -7.54 -20.51 -2.77
C HIS A 428 -9.00 -20.44 -2.29
N ASN A 429 -9.95 -20.51 -3.22
CA ASN A 429 -11.38 -20.35 -2.93
C ASN A 429 -12.09 -21.70 -2.76
N ARG A 430 -11.36 -22.75 -2.38
CA ARG A 430 -11.86 -24.14 -2.37
C ARG A 430 -13.11 -24.29 -1.53
N GLU A 431 -13.14 -23.68 -0.34
CA GLU A 431 -14.26 -23.82 0.59
C GLU A 431 -15.53 -23.17 0.06
N LEU A 432 -15.43 -21.93 -0.44
CA LEU A 432 -16.54 -21.20 -1.07
C LEU A 432 -17.05 -21.94 -2.31
N LEU A 433 -16.14 -22.34 -3.20
CA LEU A 433 -16.50 -23.02 -4.45
C LEU A 433 -17.06 -24.42 -4.22
N MET A 434 -16.72 -25.09 -3.12
CA MET A 434 -17.30 -26.40 -2.78
C MET A 434 -18.79 -26.32 -2.43
N GLN A 435 -19.29 -25.15 -2.00
CA GLN A 435 -20.70 -24.94 -1.62
C GLN A 435 -21.61 -24.65 -2.82
N MET A 436 -21.07 -24.17 -3.94
CA MET A 436 -21.82 -23.78 -5.14
C MET A 436 -22.09 -24.99 -6.05
N GLU A 437 -22.97 -24.89 -7.04
CA GLU A 437 -23.16 -25.98 -8.01
C GLU A 437 -22.07 -26.00 -9.09
N LYS A 438 -21.82 -27.16 -9.74
CA LYS A 438 -20.78 -27.29 -10.77
C LYS A 438 -20.80 -26.22 -11.89
N PRO A 439 -21.95 -25.86 -12.50
CA PRO A 439 -21.96 -24.83 -13.55
C PRO A 439 -21.63 -23.44 -12.99
N GLU A 440 -22.20 -23.10 -11.84
CA GLU A 440 -21.98 -21.80 -11.16
C GLU A 440 -20.51 -21.62 -10.75
N ARG A 441 -19.85 -22.70 -10.33
CA ARG A 441 -18.40 -22.70 -10.03
C ARG A 441 -17.56 -22.31 -11.25
N LEU A 442 -17.92 -22.81 -12.44
CA LEU A 442 -17.17 -22.55 -13.66
C LEU A 442 -17.34 -21.09 -14.08
N GLU A 443 -18.58 -20.60 -14.08
CA GLU A 443 -18.89 -19.21 -14.40
C GLU A 443 -18.16 -18.23 -13.46
N LYS A 444 -18.18 -18.48 -12.15
CA LYS A 444 -17.47 -17.64 -11.19
C LYS A 444 -15.95 -17.71 -11.31
N LEU A 445 -15.39 -18.87 -11.69
CA LEU A 445 -13.97 -18.99 -11.96
C LEU A 445 -13.56 -18.22 -13.22
N ASP A 446 -14.42 -18.19 -14.23
CA ASP A 446 -14.20 -17.43 -15.46
C ASP A 446 -14.29 -15.93 -15.19
N GLU A 447 -15.31 -15.45 -14.48
CA GLU A 447 -15.41 -14.04 -14.05
C GLU A 447 -14.17 -13.57 -13.27
N VAL A 448 -13.68 -14.39 -12.32
CA VAL A 448 -12.49 -14.04 -11.53
C VAL A 448 -11.23 -14.09 -12.40
N LEU A 449 -11.14 -15.00 -13.37
CA LEU A 449 -10.03 -15.04 -14.31
C LEU A 449 -9.99 -13.76 -15.17
N ASP A 450 -11.13 -13.29 -15.64
CA ASP A 450 -11.24 -12.05 -16.44
C ASP A 450 -10.80 -10.82 -15.65
N GLY A 451 -11.18 -10.74 -14.36
CA GLY A 451 -10.68 -9.70 -13.46
C GLY A 451 -9.15 -9.75 -13.31
N VAL A 452 -8.60 -10.94 -13.09
CA VAL A 452 -7.15 -11.17 -12.98
C VAL A 452 -6.42 -10.80 -14.27
N LEU A 453 -6.98 -11.13 -15.43
CA LEU A 453 -6.46 -10.78 -16.75
C LEU A 453 -6.37 -9.27 -16.94
N SER A 454 -7.46 -8.56 -16.65
CA SER A 454 -7.53 -7.10 -16.73
C SER A 454 -6.48 -6.45 -15.83
N ASP A 455 -6.35 -6.93 -14.59
CA ASP A 455 -5.35 -6.43 -13.65
C ASP A 455 -3.92 -6.69 -14.12
N TYR A 456 -3.63 -7.89 -14.62
CA TYR A 456 -2.29 -8.23 -15.12
C TYR A 456 -1.94 -7.45 -16.39
N ALA A 457 -2.89 -7.24 -17.30
CA ALA A 457 -2.69 -6.39 -18.47
C ALA A 457 -2.34 -4.95 -18.06
N ARG A 458 -3.12 -4.37 -17.15
CA ARG A 458 -2.87 -3.02 -16.58
C ARG A 458 -1.47 -2.91 -15.95
N LEU A 459 -1.05 -3.91 -15.18
CA LEU A 459 0.26 -3.93 -14.54
C LEU A 459 1.41 -4.08 -15.56
N LEU A 460 1.25 -4.94 -16.57
CA LEU A 460 2.23 -5.12 -17.63
C LEU A 460 2.42 -3.83 -18.45
N ASP A 461 1.34 -3.16 -18.84
CA ASP A 461 1.40 -1.88 -19.54
C ASP A 461 2.13 -0.80 -18.70
N THR A 462 1.83 -0.77 -17.40
CA THR A 462 2.51 0.13 -16.45
C THR A 462 4.00 -0.18 -16.33
N TYR A 463 4.36 -1.47 -16.32
CA TYR A 463 5.75 -1.91 -16.28
C TYR A 463 6.50 -1.51 -17.55
N GLU A 464 5.93 -1.77 -18.72
CA GLU A 464 6.53 -1.41 -20.01
C GLU A 464 6.71 0.11 -20.14
N ALA A 465 5.74 0.90 -19.70
CA ALA A 465 5.86 2.36 -19.66
C ALA A 465 7.01 2.83 -18.74
N ARG A 466 7.24 2.15 -17.61
CA ARG A 466 8.37 2.44 -16.71
C ARG A 466 9.71 2.09 -17.33
N GLU A 467 9.81 0.93 -17.97
CA GLU A 467 11.03 0.49 -18.68
C GLU A 467 11.38 1.46 -19.81
N GLN A 468 10.40 1.88 -20.63
CA GLN A 468 10.65 2.86 -21.69
C GLN A 468 11.11 4.21 -21.16
N LYS A 469 10.56 4.65 -20.02
CA LYS A 469 11.01 5.87 -19.33
C LYS A 469 12.42 5.73 -18.77
N ALA A 470 12.79 4.55 -18.26
CA ALA A 470 14.13 4.26 -17.74
C ALA A 470 15.18 4.17 -18.85
N LEU A 471 14.82 3.62 -20.01
CA LEU A 471 15.68 3.50 -21.21
C LEU A 471 15.82 4.80 -22.02
N GLY A 472 15.21 5.90 -21.58
CA GLY A 472 15.41 7.22 -22.20
C GLY A 472 14.85 7.34 -23.62
N VAL A 473 13.97 6.43 -24.06
CA VAL A 473 13.26 6.60 -25.34
C VAL A 473 12.13 7.58 -25.11
N GLY A 474 12.45 8.87 -25.22
CA GLY A 474 11.47 9.92 -25.37
C GLY A 474 10.69 9.73 -26.67
N SER A 475 9.66 8.88 -26.66
CA SER A 475 8.67 8.86 -27.73
C SER A 475 7.82 10.12 -27.57
N LYS A 476 8.28 11.21 -28.18
CA LYS A 476 7.41 12.29 -28.63
C LYS A 476 6.47 11.71 -29.69
N LYS A 477 5.43 11.00 -29.27
CA LYS A 477 4.21 10.90 -30.06
C LYS A 477 3.41 12.16 -29.79
N ASN A 478 3.24 12.96 -30.85
CA ASN A 478 2.36 14.11 -30.91
C ASN A 478 0.95 13.74 -30.41
N ALA A 479 0.69 13.94 -29.12
CA ALA A 479 -0.65 14.18 -28.64
C ALA A 479 -0.98 15.63 -29.00
N LYS A 480 -1.67 15.82 -30.12
CA LYS A 480 -2.45 17.03 -30.37
C LYS A 480 -3.39 17.18 -29.16
N ARG A 481 -3.04 18.08 -28.24
CA ARG A 481 -3.99 18.66 -27.29
C ARG A 481 -5.10 19.31 -28.13
N PRO A 482 -6.39 19.03 -27.90
CA PRO A 482 -7.41 19.99 -28.24
C PRO A 482 -7.25 21.19 -27.31
N SER A 483 -7.01 22.36 -27.88
CA SER A 483 -7.01 23.64 -27.18
C SER A 483 -8.40 23.88 -26.55
N PRO A 484 -8.48 24.37 -25.30
CA PRO A 484 -9.74 24.91 -24.78
C PRO A 484 -9.88 26.33 -25.34
N GLY A 485 -10.57 26.45 -26.46
CA GLY A 485 -10.77 27.72 -27.15
C GLY A 485 -11.68 27.53 -28.35
N GLY A 486 -12.97 27.32 -28.08
CA GLY A 486 -14.03 27.20 -29.07
C GLY A 486 -15.19 28.11 -28.65
N SER A 487 -15.26 29.24 -29.34
CA SER A 487 -16.33 30.23 -29.36
C SER A 487 -17.73 29.61 -29.39
N GLU A 488 -18.67 30.30 -28.74
CA GLU A 488 -20.11 30.13 -28.85
C GLU A 488 -20.56 29.94 -30.31
N PRO A 489 -21.55 29.06 -30.59
CA PRO A 489 -22.11 28.96 -31.92
C PRO A 489 -23.01 30.17 -32.19
N GLU A 490 -22.63 31.00 -33.17
CA GLU A 490 -23.49 32.04 -33.74
C GLU A 490 -24.82 31.44 -34.22
N ALA A 491 -25.91 32.02 -33.73
CA ALA A 491 -27.26 31.73 -34.16
C ALA A 491 -27.44 32.06 -35.65
N LYS A 492 -27.76 31.05 -36.46
CA LYS A 492 -28.27 31.22 -37.82
C LYS A 492 -29.55 32.05 -37.79
N LYS A 493 -29.47 33.31 -38.22
CA LYS A 493 -30.63 34.13 -38.60
C LYS A 493 -31.26 33.51 -39.85
N VAL A 494 -32.46 32.95 -39.67
CA VAL A 494 -33.38 32.64 -40.77
C VAL A 494 -33.97 33.97 -41.26
N ARG A 495 -33.71 34.29 -42.53
CA ARG A 495 -34.31 35.41 -43.26
C ARG A 495 -35.67 34.95 -43.77
N VAL A 496 -36.75 35.48 -43.21
CA VAL A 496 -38.11 35.34 -43.73
C VAL A 496 -38.34 36.51 -44.68
N GLU A 497 -38.80 36.21 -45.89
CA GLU A 497 -39.29 37.19 -46.86
C GLU A 497 -40.60 37.80 -46.37
N ALA A 498 -40.63 39.13 -46.32
CA ALA A 498 -41.63 39.98 -46.98
C ALA A 498 -40.99 41.36 -47.21
#